data_AF-A0A6N0BMU9-F1
#
_entry.id   AF-A0A6N0BMU9-F1
#
_cell.length_a   1.000
_cell.length_b   1.000
_cell.length_c   1.000
_cell.angle_alpha   90.00
_cell.angle_beta   90.00
_cell.angle_gamma   90.00
#
_symmetry.space_group_name_H-M   'P 1'
#
loop_
_entity.id
_entity.type
_entity.pdbx_description
1 polymer ?
#
loop_
_entity_poly.entity_id
_entity_poly.type
_entity_poly.pdbx_seq_one_letter_code
_entity_poly.pdbx_strand_id
1 'polypeptide(L)'
;MKQRDIARVDSGPFDLLLRRVRGDMDALSLASVPLVGALVSGETALPAWFRDWLLGELGRRAPLEEVSPAAEAVMRLREFGRYATMDFALQEVESQYTLLQALGLVDEMYRAVDFMTQLSERLAQLAPGDPLEAPKGEEDSK
;
A
#
# COMPACT_ATOMS: atom_id res chain seq x y z
N MET A 1 27.40 -38.04 -9.48
CA MET A 1 26.80 -36.75 -9.06
C MET A 1 25.29 -36.87 -9.21
N LYS A 2 24.54 -36.95 -8.10
CA LYS A 2 23.08 -36.95 -8.12
C LYS A 2 22.60 -35.51 -8.21
N GLN A 3 22.10 -35.11 -9.36
CA GLN A 3 21.32 -33.88 -9.53
C GLN A 3 20.13 -33.98 -8.57
N ARG A 4 20.10 -33.11 -7.55
CA ARG A 4 18.93 -33.01 -6.67
C ARG A 4 17.87 -32.26 -7.46
N ASP A 5 16.82 -32.98 -7.86
CA ASP A 5 15.58 -32.37 -8.33
C ASP A 5 15.02 -31.52 -7.19
N ILE A 6 15.24 -30.21 -7.27
CA ILE A 6 14.59 -29.24 -6.38
C ILE A 6 13.14 -29.19 -6.86
N ALA A 7 12.26 -29.88 -6.14
CA ALA A 7 10.82 -29.80 -6.35
C ALA A 7 10.43 -28.32 -6.37
N ARG A 8 9.83 -27.87 -7.48
CA ARG A 8 9.21 -26.54 -7.55
C ARG A 8 8.10 -26.52 -6.51
N VAL A 9 8.27 -25.73 -5.46
CA VAL A 9 7.18 -25.40 -4.55
C VAL A 9 6.20 -24.56 -5.37
N ASP A 10 5.10 -25.17 -5.81
CA ASP A 10 4.01 -24.48 -6.47
C ASP A 10 3.52 -23.38 -5.51
N SER A 11 3.86 -22.15 -5.85
CA SER A 11 3.49 -20.98 -5.05
C SER A 11 2.02 -20.69 -5.36
N GLY A 12 1.18 -20.63 -4.33
CA GLY A 12 -0.25 -20.38 -4.51
C GLY A 12 -0.51 -19.01 -5.15
N PRO A 13 -1.73 -18.76 -5.66
CA PRO A 13 -2.11 -17.45 -6.23
C PRO A 13 -1.81 -16.28 -5.28
N PHE A 14 -1.99 -16.52 -3.98
CA PHE A 14 -1.71 -15.55 -2.93
C PHE A 14 -0.21 -15.24 -2.76
N ASP A 15 0.66 -16.25 -2.82
CA ASP A 15 2.12 -16.02 -2.77
C ASP A 15 2.60 -15.21 -3.98
N LEU A 16 2.01 -15.47 -5.15
CA LEU A 16 2.30 -14.72 -6.37
C LEU A 16 1.87 -13.25 -6.23
N LEU A 17 0.71 -12.98 -5.62
CA LEU A 17 0.29 -11.63 -5.28
C LEU A 17 1.30 -10.94 -4.37
N LEU A 18 1.65 -11.57 -3.23
CA LEU A 18 2.58 -10.97 -2.27
C LEU A 18 3.94 -10.65 -2.90
N ARG A 19 4.47 -11.55 -3.75
CA ARG A 19 5.72 -11.30 -4.48
C ARG A 19 5.60 -10.12 -5.45
N ARG A 20 4.49 -9.99 -6.17
CA ARG A 20 4.26 -8.86 -7.07
C ARG A 20 4.14 -7.55 -6.32
N VAL A 21 3.32 -7.50 -5.26
CA VAL A 21 3.14 -6.31 -4.43
C VAL A 21 4.46 -5.89 -3.80
N ARG A 22 5.28 -6.84 -3.32
CA ARG A 22 6.64 -6.53 -2.84
C ARG A 22 7.51 -5.93 -3.95
N GLY A 23 7.48 -6.49 -5.16
CA GLY A 23 8.20 -5.93 -6.31
C GLY A 23 7.77 -4.50 -6.64
N ASP A 24 6.46 -4.20 -6.57
CA ASP A 24 5.95 -2.84 -6.77
C ASP A 24 6.43 -1.91 -5.64
N MET A 25 6.43 -2.38 -4.39
CA MET A 25 6.97 -1.62 -3.26
C MET A 25 8.45 -1.32 -3.46
N ASP A 26 9.25 -2.28 -3.91
CA ASP A 26 10.69 -2.09 -4.16
C ASP A 26 10.95 -1.05 -5.26
N ALA A 27 10.02 -0.91 -6.21
CA ALA A 27 10.08 0.08 -7.28
C ALA A 27 9.70 1.52 -6.83
N LEU A 28 9.09 1.68 -5.65
CA LEU A 28 8.80 3.01 -5.10
C LEU A 28 10.09 3.75 -4.73
N SER A 29 10.12 5.06 -5.00
CA SER A 29 11.14 5.95 -4.44
C SER A 29 11.01 6.01 -2.91
N LEU A 30 12.09 6.33 -2.19
CA LEU A 30 12.03 6.50 -0.73
C LEU A 30 11.06 7.63 -0.31
N ALA A 31 10.89 8.66 -1.13
CA ALA A 31 9.98 9.77 -0.84
C ALA A 31 8.50 9.38 -1.00
N SER A 32 8.19 8.42 -1.88
CA SER A 32 6.85 7.86 -2.06
C SER A 32 6.41 6.94 -0.91
N VAL A 33 7.34 6.24 -0.26
CA VAL A 33 7.04 5.24 0.79
C VAL A 33 6.13 5.78 1.91
N PRO A 34 6.41 6.92 2.57
CA PRO A 34 5.54 7.43 3.61
C PRO A 34 4.15 7.86 3.10
N LEU A 35 4.04 8.30 1.84
CA LEU A 35 2.76 8.66 1.22
C LEU A 35 1.89 7.42 0.97
N VAL A 36 2.50 6.33 0.48
CA VAL A 36 1.83 5.03 0.36
C VAL A 36 1.41 4.52 1.73
N GLY A 37 2.30 4.59 2.73
CA GLY A 37 1.97 4.21 4.11
C GLY A 37 0.74 4.94 4.64
N ALA A 38 0.67 6.25 4.37
CA ALA A 38 -0.48 7.08 4.73
C ALA A 38 -1.78 6.62 4.03
N LEU A 39 -1.75 6.34 2.73
CA LEU A 39 -2.91 5.82 1.98
C LEU A 39 -3.36 4.44 2.49
N VAL A 40 -2.41 3.52 2.72
CA VAL A 40 -2.67 2.18 3.24
C VAL A 40 -3.28 2.24 4.63
N SER A 41 -2.78 3.12 5.51
CA SER A 41 -3.33 3.28 6.87
C SER A 41 -4.78 3.77 6.88
N GLY A 42 -5.16 4.57 5.90
CA GLY A 42 -6.53 5.05 5.73
C GLY A 42 -7.47 4.02 5.13
N GLU A 43 -6.95 2.94 4.53
CA GLU A 43 -7.76 1.98 3.79
C GLU A 43 -8.42 0.94 4.70
N THR A 44 -9.75 1.03 4.78
CA THR A 44 -10.57 0.20 5.67
C THR A 44 -11.12 -1.03 4.95
N ALA A 45 -11.12 -1.05 3.62
CA ALA A 45 -11.57 -2.20 2.84
C ALA A 45 -10.55 -3.35 2.84
N LEU A 46 -9.29 -3.08 3.18
CA LEU A 46 -8.25 -4.12 3.26
C LEU A 46 -8.40 -4.94 4.55
N PRO A 47 -8.22 -6.27 4.48
CA PRO A 47 -8.10 -7.10 5.68
C PRO A 47 -6.97 -6.58 6.58
N ALA A 48 -7.21 -6.54 7.90
CA ALA A 48 -6.27 -5.98 8.86
C ALA A 48 -4.87 -6.60 8.74
N TRP A 49 -4.78 -7.93 8.66
CA TRP A 49 -3.50 -8.64 8.53
C TRP A 49 -2.73 -8.23 7.26
N PHE A 50 -3.43 -7.95 6.15
CA PHE A 50 -2.79 -7.55 4.90
C PHE A 50 -2.34 -6.10 4.95
N ARG A 51 -3.15 -5.21 5.54
CA ARG A 51 -2.75 -3.83 5.82
C ARG A 51 -1.52 -3.79 6.72
N ASP A 52 -1.49 -4.59 7.78
CA ASP A 52 -0.36 -4.64 8.73
C ASP A 52 0.89 -5.20 8.05
N TRP A 53 0.73 -6.21 7.17
CA TRP A 53 1.82 -6.71 6.33
C TRP A 53 2.37 -5.60 5.40
N LEU A 54 1.49 -4.87 4.70
CA LEU A 54 1.89 -3.77 3.80
C LEU A 54 2.67 -2.70 4.58
N LEU A 55 2.15 -2.25 5.73
CA LEU A 55 2.82 -1.27 6.58
C LEU A 55 4.15 -1.78 7.13
N GLY A 56 4.23 -3.07 7.48
CA GLY A 56 5.47 -3.70 7.91
C GLY A 56 6.53 -3.78 6.81
N GLU A 57 6.15 -4.07 5.56
CA GLU A 57 7.08 -4.07 4.42
C GLU A 57 7.54 -2.64 4.06
N LEU A 58 6.64 -1.65 4.07
CA LEU A 58 6.97 -0.25 3.84
C LEU A 58 7.87 0.31 4.95
N GLY A 59 7.60 -0.04 6.22
CA GLY A 59 8.36 0.37 7.39
C GLY A 59 9.82 -0.12 7.41
N ARG A 60 10.13 -1.20 6.68
CA ARG A 60 11.52 -1.63 6.46
C ARG A 60 12.28 -0.72 5.50
N ARG A 61 11.58 0.03 4.65
CA ARG A 61 12.18 0.93 3.64
C ARG A 61 12.30 2.36 4.13
N ALA A 62 11.35 2.83 4.94
CA ALA A 62 11.37 4.16 5.54
C ALA A 62 10.67 4.16 6.91
N PRO A 63 11.07 5.02 7.85
CA PRO A 63 10.38 5.16 9.14
C PRO A 63 8.94 5.63 8.92
N LEU A 64 7.99 4.95 9.58
CA LEU A 64 6.55 5.22 9.52
C LEU A 64 5.97 5.52 10.92
N GLU A 65 6.82 5.61 11.94
CA GLU A 65 6.43 5.87 13.32
C GLU A 65 5.89 7.29 13.52
N GLU A 66 6.35 8.22 12.68
CA GLU A 66 5.94 9.62 12.69
C GLU A 66 5.20 9.98 11.40
N VAL A 67 4.06 10.64 11.53
CA VAL A 67 3.31 11.14 10.38
C VAL A 67 3.98 12.43 9.91
N SER A 68 4.63 12.38 8.74
CA SER A 68 5.21 13.58 8.12
C SER A 68 4.11 14.54 7.62
N PRO A 69 4.40 15.85 7.47
CA PRO A 69 3.44 16.79 6.91
C PRO A 69 2.91 16.38 5.53
N ALA A 70 3.74 15.74 4.71
CA ALA A 70 3.32 15.24 3.39
C ALA A 70 2.39 14.02 3.51
N ALA A 71 2.66 13.11 4.46
CA ALA A 71 1.78 11.98 4.74
C ALA A 71 0.41 12.45 5.25
N GLU A 72 0.38 13.42 6.18
CA GLU A 72 -0.87 14.02 6.66
C GLU A 72 -1.63 14.68 5.50
N ALA A 73 -0.96 15.45 4.64
CA ALA A 73 -1.58 16.07 3.47
C ALA A 73 -2.27 15.05 2.58
N VAL A 74 -1.63 13.91 2.31
CA VAL A 74 -2.20 12.81 1.53
C VAL A 74 -3.42 12.17 2.23
N MET A 75 -3.37 11.98 3.55
CA MET A 75 -4.52 11.47 4.31
C MET A 75 -5.71 12.43 4.20
N ARG A 76 -5.46 13.74 4.31
CA ARG A 76 -6.48 14.78 4.20
C ARG A 76 -7.03 14.89 2.78
N LEU A 77 -6.19 14.81 1.75
CA LEU A 77 -6.65 14.73 0.35
C LEU A 77 -7.64 13.58 0.14
N ARG A 78 -7.33 12.39 0.69
CA ARG A 78 -8.24 11.25 0.62
C ARG A 78 -9.55 11.49 1.35
N GLU A 79 -9.50 12.05 2.55
CA GLU A 79 -10.70 12.27 3.37
C GLU A 79 -11.59 13.35 2.77
N PHE A 80 -11.04 14.52 2.46
CA PHE A 80 -11.80 15.65 1.92
C PHE A 80 -12.18 15.46 0.46
N GLY A 81 -11.43 14.66 -0.32
CA GLY A 81 -11.80 14.31 -1.69
C GLY A 81 -13.17 13.62 -1.81
N ARG A 82 -13.64 12.94 -0.75
CA ARG A 82 -14.98 12.35 -0.68
C ARG A 82 -16.10 13.38 -0.62
N TYR A 83 -15.78 14.61 -0.22
CA TYR A 83 -16.71 15.71 -0.02
C TYR A 83 -16.52 16.83 -1.07
N ALA A 84 -15.94 16.51 -2.24
CA ALA A 84 -15.57 17.49 -3.26
C ALA A 84 -16.72 18.37 -3.80
N THR A 85 -17.98 18.08 -3.47
CA THR A 85 -19.12 18.94 -3.76
C THR A 85 -19.33 20.08 -2.76
N MET A 86 -18.54 20.14 -1.68
CA MET A 86 -18.63 21.14 -0.62
C MET A 86 -17.46 22.12 -0.69
N ASP A 87 -17.74 23.42 -0.64
CA ASP A 87 -16.71 24.47 -0.82
C ASP A 87 -15.53 24.35 0.15
N PHE A 88 -15.80 24.03 1.43
CA PHE A 88 -14.73 23.87 2.42
C PHE A 88 -13.80 22.69 2.09
N ALA A 89 -14.33 21.63 1.49
CA ALA A 89 -13.55 20.45 1.13
C ALA A 89 -12.66 20.72 -0.08
N LEU A 90 -13.15 21.51 -1.05
CA LEU A 90 -12.35 21.98 -2.17
C LEU A 90 -11.18 22.84 -1.69
N GLN A 91 -11.43 23.80 -0.79
CA GLN A 91 -10.38 24.64 -0.20
C GLN A 91 -9.34 23.82 0.55
N GLU A 92 -9.77 22.81 1.31
CA GLU A 92 -8.86 21.91 2.00
C GLU A 92 -8.01 21.10 1.02
N VAL A 93 -8.61 20.53 -0.03
CA VAL A 93 -7.90 19.79 -1.07
C VAL A 93 -6.86 20.68 -1.77
N GLU A 94 -7.22 21.91 -2.14
CA GLU A 94 -6.31 22.88 -2.75
C GLU A 94 -5.14 23.24 -1.81
N SER A 95 -5.41 23.42 -0.52
CA SER A 95 -4.39 23.72 0.48
C SER A 95 -3.39 22.57 0.63
N GLN A 96 -3.89 21.33 0.76
CA GLN A 96 -3.03 20.15 0.90
C GLN A 96 -2.21 19.88 -0.37
N TYR A 97 -2.81 20.08 -1.55
CA TYR A 97 -2.08 19.98 -2.82
C TYR A 97 -0.99 21.05 -2.94
N THR A 98 -1.28 22.30 -2.54
CA THR A 98 -0.29 23.39 -2.51
C THR A 98 0.87 23.07 -1.57
N LEU A 99 0.61 22.46 -0.42
CA LEU A 99 1.66 21.99 0.49
C LEU A 99 2.56 20.95 -0.18
N LEU A 100 1.98 19.93 -0.82
CA LEU A 100 2.76 18.92 -1.56
C LEU A 100 3.57 19.53 -2.70
N GLN A 101 3.03 20.55 -3.38
CA GLN A 101 3.76 21.30 -4.41
C GLN A 101 4.95 22.07 -3.82
N ALA A 102 4.76 22.75 -2.68
CA ALA A 102 5.82 23.47 -1.99
C ALA A 102 6.94 22.53 -1.49
N LEU A 103 6.58 21.29 -1.12
CA LEU A 103 7.54 20.25 -0.73
C LEU A 103 8.20 19.53 -1.94
N GLY A 104 7.74 19.79 -3.17
CA GLY A 104 8.24 19.10 -4.36
C GLY A 104 7.86 17.62 -4.42
N LEU A 105 6.75 17.22 -3.80
CA LEU A 105 6.32 15.83 -3.64
C LEU A 105 5.09 15.44 -4.48
N VAL A 106 4.65 16.30 -5.41
CA VAL A 106 3.49 16.03 -6.27
C VAL A 106 3.68 14.75 -7.10
N ASP A 107 4.84 14.57 -7.71
CA ASP A 107 5.14 13.36 -8.51
C ASP A 107 5.16 12.11 -7.64
N GLU A 108 5.64 12.22 -6.40
CA GLU A 108 5.67 11.11 -5.43
C GLU A 108 4.27 10.77 -4.92
N MET A 109 3.40 11.77 -4.76
CA MET A 109 1.98 11.55 -4.47
C MET A 109 1.31 10.77 -5.62
N TYR A 110 1.55 11.14 -6.88
CA TYR A 110 1.00 10.40 -8.02
C TYR A 110 1.51 8.96 -8.09
N ARG A 111 2.81 8.72 -7.84
CA ARG A 111 3.36 7.36 -7.73
C ARG A 111 2.70 6.56 -6.61
N ALA A 112 2.38 7.20 -5.47
CA ALA A 112 1.68 6.55 -4.38
C ALA A 112 0.24 6.17 -4.76
N VAL A 113 -0.47 7.03 -5.48
CA VAL A 113 -1.81 6.75 -6.02
C VAL A 113 -1.77 5.63 -7.07
N ASP A 114 -0.79 5.64 -7.97
CA ASP A 114 -0.59 4.58 -8.96
C ASP A 114 -0.34 3.23 -8.28
N PHE A 115 0.48 3.19 -7.24
CA PHE A 115 0.67 1.98 -6.44
C PHE A 115 -0.64 1.45 -5.86
N MET A 116 -1.45 2.32 -5.23
CA MET A 116 -2.74 1.92 -4.66
C MET A 116 -3.73 1.44 -5.74
N THR A 117 -3.68 2.03 -6.93
CA THR A 117 -4.50 1.64 -8.07
C THR A 117 -4.12 0.23 -8.54
N GLN A 118 -2.83 -0.02 -8.77
CA GLN A 118 -2.37 -1.33 -9.20
C GLN A 118 -2.56 -2.40 -8.10
N LEU A 119 -2.47 -2.03 -6.82
CA LEU A 119 -2.82 -2.92 -5.71
C LEU A 119 -4.29 -3.34 -5.80
N SER A 120 -5.20 -2.37 -5.93
CA SER A 120 -6.64 -2.62 -6.08
C SER A 120 -6.96 -3.52 -7.27
N GLU A 121 -6.36 -3.25 -8.44
CA GLU A 121 -6.53 -4.05 -9.65
C GLU A 121 -6.09 -5.50 -9.45
N ARG A 122 -4.97 -5.74 -8.77
CA ARG A 122 -4.48 -7.10 -8.49
C ARG A 122 -5.35 -7.83 -7.50
N LEU A 123 -5.86 -7.13 -6.47
CA LEU A 123 -6.81 -7.70 -5.53
C LEU A 123 -8.11 -8.11 -6.22
N ALA A 124 -8.60 -7.31 -7.18
CA ALA A 124 -9.78 -7.63 -7.98
C ALA A 124 -9.59 -8.84 -8.91
N GLN A 125 -8.34 -9.19 -9.26
CA GLN A 125 -8.03 -10.38 -10.07
C GLN A 125 -7.97 -11.69 -9.25
N LEU A 126 -7.89 -11.60 -7.91
CA LEU A 126 -8.07 -12.76 -7.05
C LEU A 126 -9.55 -13.15 -7.15
N ALA A 127 -9.83 -14.41 -7.51
CA ALA A 127 -11.16 -14.85 -7.89
C ALA A 127 -12.22 -14.45 -6.83
N PRO A 128 -13.41 -13.98 -7.25
CA PRO A 128 -14.49 -13.69 -6.33
C PRO A 128 -14.93 -14.98 -5.64
N GLY A 129 -14.42 -15.24 -4.45
CA GLY A 129 -14.66 -16.48 -3.70
C GLY A 129 -13.45 -17.05 -2.97
N ASP A 130 -12.24 -16.59 -3.26
CA ASP A 130 -11.07 -16.85 -2.41
C ASP A 130 -10.95 -15.70 -1.39
N PRO A 131 -11.55 -15.82 -0.18
CA PRO A 131 -11.27 -14.85 0.86
C PRO A 131 -9.76 -14.75 1.03
N LEU A 132 -9.29 -13.53 1.26
CA LEU A 132 -7.95 -13.23 1.78
C LEU A 132 -7.84 -13.83 3.19
N GLU A 133 -7.85 -15.16 3.28
CA GLU A 133 -7.61 -15.90 4.51
C GLU A 133 -6.17 -15.62 4.91
N ALA A 134 -5.97 -15.29 6.19
CA ALA A 134 -4.63 -15.23 6.72
C ALA A 134 -3.93 -16.57 6.43
N PRO A 135 -2.65 -16.58 6.04
CA PRO A 135 -1.90 -17.83 5.95
C PRO A 135 -2.04 -18.54 7.30
N LYS A 136 -2.58 -19.77 7.29
CA LYS A 136 -2.68 -20.59 8.49
C LYS A 136 -1.26 -20.73 9.00
N GLY A 137 -0.94 -20.03 10.09
CA GLY A 137 0.33 -20.23 10.76
C GLY A 137 0.41 -21.73 11.05
N GLU A 138 1.44 -22.39 10.53
CA GLU A 138 1.80 -23.71 11.04
C GLU A 138 2.02 -23.48 12.54
N GLU A 139 1.04 -23.88 13.36
CA GLU A 139 1.21 -24.00 14.79
C GLU A 139 2.26 -25.09 14.96
N ASP A 140 3.53 -24.66 14.96
CA ASP A 140 4.67 -25.53 15.12
C ASP A 140 4.45 -26.33 16.39
N SER A 141 4.25 -27.62 16.16
CA SER A 141 4.06 -28.64 17.15
C SER A 141 5.28 -28.63 18.07
N LYS A 142 5.05 -28.31 19.35
CA LYS A 142 6.01 -28.57 20.43
C LYS A 142 6.19 -30.06 20.65
#